data_AF-F9W1M0-F1
#
_entry.id   AF-F9W1M0-F1
#
_cell.length_a   1.000
_cell.length_b   1.000
_cell.length_c   1.000
_cell.angle_alpha   90.00
_cell.angle_beta   90.00
_cell.angle_gamma   90.00
#
_symmetry.space_group_name_H-M   'P 1'
#
loop_
_entity.id
_entity.type
_entity.pdbx_description
1 polymer ?
#
loop_
_entity_poly.entity_id
_entity_poly.type
_entity_poly.pdbx_seq_one_letter_code
_entity_poly.pdbx_strand_id
1 'polypeptide(L)' 'MFKSPIEKLSLAAAKARQNGDTCFVPEIPNASNFAPAISAIEAQGWRLEHWDVGSAVSGFISAYPVFRRA' A
#
# COMPACT_ATOMS: atom_id res chain seq x y z
N MET A 1 9.88 -17.84 10.95
CA MET A 1 9.24 -16.66 11.57
C MET A 1 8.28 -16.06 10.56
N PHE A 2 6.99 -15.95 10.88
CA PHE A 2 6.01 -15.34 9.96
C PHE A 2 6.11 -13.82 10.05
N LYS A 3 6.27 -13.14 8.91
CA LYS A 3 6.22 -11.67 8.84
C LYS A 3 4.79 -11.19 9.08
N SER A 4 4.64 -10.13 9.86
CA SER A 4 3.38 -9.42 10.04
C SER A 4 2.86 -8.85 8.71
N PRO A 5 1.55 -8.57 8.57
CA PRO A 5 1.00 -7.95 7.38
C PRO A 5 1.70 -6.63 7.00
N ILE A 6 2.05 -5.80 7.98
CA ILE A 6 2.72 -4.51 7.77
C ILE A 6 4.14 -4.71 7.23
N GLU A 7 4.89 -5.67 7.78
CA GLU A 7 6.23 -5.98 7.27
C GLU A 7 6.21 -6.51 5.84
N LYS A 8 5.16 -7.28 5.47
CA LYS A 8 4.98 -7.74 4.09
C LYS A 8 4.72 -6.56 3.14
N LEU A 9 3.89 -5.60 3.56
CA LEU A 9 3.61 -4.39 2.77
C LEU A 9 4.85 -3.52 2.60
N SER A 10 5.61 -3.30 3.68
CA SER A 10 6.86 -2.54 3.60
C SER A 10 7.87 -3.20 2.65
N LEU A 11 8.02 -4.52 2.71
CA LEU A 11 8.89 -5.26 1.78
C LEU A 11 8.41 -5.15 0.32
N ALA A 12 7.10 -5.23 0.09
CA ALA A 12 6.51 -5.08 -1.24
C ALA A 12 6.77 -3.67 -1.80
N ALA A 13 6.60 -2.63 -0.98
CA ALA A 13 6.89 -1.25 -1.35
C ALA A 13 8.39 -1.05 -1.68
N ALA A 14 9.29 -1.63 -0.89
CA ALA A 14 10.72 -1.60 -1.15
C ALA A 14 11.07 -2.27 -2.50
N LYS A 15 10.49 -3.44 -2.77
CA LYS A 15 10.70 -4.17 -4.03
C LYS A 15 10.16 -3.41 -5.24
N ALA A 16 8.94 -2.86 -5.15
CA ALA A 16 8.36 -2.03 -6.21
C ALA A 16 9.27 -0.84 -6.56
N ARG A 17 9.84 -0.19 -5.54
CA ARG A 17 10.82 0.88 -5.75
C ARG A 17 12.07 0.37 -6.46
N GLN A 18 12.63 -0.76 -6.02
CA GLN A 18 13.82 -1.35 -6.66
C GLN A 18 13.56 -1.73 -8.13
N ASN A 19 12.34 -2.16 -8.45
CA ASN A 19 11.94 -2.53 -9.81
C ASN A 19 11.78 -1.35 -10.76
N GLY A 20 11.78 -0.10 -10.28
CA GLY A 20 11.54 1.07 -11.12
C GLY A 20 10.11 1.59 -11.12
N ASP A 21 9.21 0.99 -10.33
CA ASP A 21 7.78 1.32 -10.37
C ASP A 21 7.54 2.78 -9.97
N THR A 22 6.66 3.45 -10.71
CA THR A 22 6.29 4.87 -10.49
C THR A 22 5.07 5.03 -9.58
N CYS A 23 4.32 3.95 -9.37
CA CYS A 23 3.13 3.89 -8.54
C CYS A 23 3.13 2.59 -7.73
N PHE A 24 2.57 2.64 -6.52
CA PHE A 24 2.36 1.48 -5.67
C PHE A 24 0.95 1.54 -5.09
N VAL A 25 0.18 0.46 -5.30
CA VAL A 25 -1.20 0.33 -4.84
C VAL A 25 -1.30 -0.96 -4.02
N PRO A 26 -1.22 -0.89 -2.68
CA PRO A 26 -1.30 -2.06 -1.83
C PRO A 26 -2.76 -2.45 -1.56
N GLU A 27 -2.97 -3.75 -1.37
CA GLU A 27 -4.17 -4.24 -0.69
C GLU A 27 -3.95 -4.18 0.83
N ILE A 28 -4.78 -3.41 1.53
CA ILE A 28 -4.75 -3.33 3.00
C ILE A 28 -6.05 -3.92 3.55
N PRO A 29 -6.02 -5.08 4.21
CA PRO A 29 -7.22 -5.89 4.49
C PRO A 29 -8.16 -5.29 5.55
N ASN A 30 -7.78 -4.23 6.25
CA ASN A 30 -8.63 -3.56 7.24
C ASN A 30 -8.26 -2.07 7.34
N ALA A 31 -9.27 -1.19 7.43
CA ALA A 31 -9.09 0.24 7.64
C ALA A 31 -8.29 0.56 8.91
N SER A 32 -8.39 -0.27 9.97
CA SER A 32 -7.57 -0.11 11.18
C SER A 32 -6.06 -0.23 10.92
N ASN A 33 -5.67 -0.90 9.83
CA ASN A 33 -4.27 -1.06 9.44
C ASN A 33 -3.77 0.06 8.50
N PHE A 34 -4.62 1.01 8.09
CA PHE A 34 -4.20 2.05 7.16
C PHE A 34 -3.06 2.90 7.70
N ALA A 35 -3.18 3.45 8.90
CA ALA A 35 -2.12 4.29 9.48
C ALA A 35 -0.75 3.58 9.57
N PRO A 36 -0.63 2.38 10.17
CA PRO A 36 0.66 1.70 10.22
C PRO A 36 1.16 1.24 8.85
N ALA A 37 0.26 0.85 7.92
CA ALA A 37 0.66 0.47 6.57
C ALA A 37 1.20 1.65 5.76
N ILE A 38 0.49 2.78 5.78
CA ILE A 38 0.90 4.02 5.11
C ILE A 38 2.27 4.45 5.61
N SER A 39 2.46 4.53 6.93
CA SER A 39 3.75 4.91 7.52
C SER A 39 4.89 3.96 7.10
N ALA A 40 4.64 2.64 7.07
CA ALA A 40 5.64 1.65 6.67
C ALA A 40 5.98 1.70 5.17
N ILE A 41 5.04 2.14 4.33
CA ILE A 41 5.22 2.32 2.88
C ILE A 41 5.96 3.64 2.60
N GLU A 42 5.59 4.73 3.27
CA GLU A 42 6.26 6.02 3.14
C GLU A 42 7.71 5.97 3.63
N ALA A 43 8.03 5.13 4.63
CA ALA A 43 9.40 4.85 5.04
C ALA A 43 10.27 4.22 3.92
N GLN A 44 9.65 3.62 2.90
CA GLN A 44 10.34 3.14 1.69
C GLN A 44 10.45 4.23 0.60
N GLY A 45 10.12 5.48 0.95
CA GLY A 45 10.14 6.68 0.11
C GLY A 45 9.09 6.68 -0.98
N TRP A 46 7.92 6.16 -0.65
CA TRP A 46 6.68 6.45 -1.34
C TRP A 46 5.99 7.65 -0.67
N ARG A 47 5.08 8.29 -1.37
CA ARG A 47 4.22 9.35 -0.84
C ARG A 47 2.78 9.01 -1.17
N LEU A 48 1.90 9.07 -0.18
CA LEU A 48 0.46 8.95 -0.43
C LEU A 48 0.00 10.12 -1.31
N GLU A 49 -0.52 9.83 -2.50
CA GLU A 49 -0.99 10.84 -3.45
C GLU A 49 -2.49 11.07 -3.30
N HIS A 50 -3.28 10.01 -3.38
CA HIS A 50 -4.74 10.06 -3.25
C HIS A 50 -5.30 8.70 -2.80
N TRP A 51 -6.59 8.70 -2.49
CA TRP A 51 -7.38 7.48 -2.34
C TRP A 51 -8.20 7.29 -3.60
N ASP A 52 -8.19 6.08 -4.12
CA ASP A 52 -9.05 5.69 -5.24
C ASP A 52 -10.12 4.72 -4.74
N VAL A 53 -11.25 4.70 -5.44
CA VAL A 53 -12.45 3.97 -5.03
C VAL A 53 -12.87 3.08 -6.18
N GLY A 54 -12.75 1.77 -5.98
CA GLY A 54 -13.04 0.77 -7.01
C GLY A 54 -14.00 -0.30 -6.53
N SER A 55 -14.60 -1.00 -7.49
CA SER A 55 -15.34 -2.23 -7.20
C SER A 55 -14.35 -3.36 -6.99
N ALA A 56 -14.35 -3.95 -5.80
CA ALA A 56 -13.68 -5.22 -5.58
C ALA A 56 -14.37 -6.31 -6.40
N VAL A 57 -13.65 -7.40 -6.72
CA VAL A 57 -14.18 -8.56 -7.48
C VAL A 57 -15.46 -9.14 -6.85
N SER A 58 -15.70 -8.88 -5.56
CA SER A 58 -16.90 -9.26 -4.80
C SER A 58 -18.08 -8.29 -4.90
N GLY A 59 -18.00 -7.24 -5.72
CA GLY A 59 -19.07 -6.23 -5.90
C GLY A 59 -19.12 -5.15 -4.81
N PHE A 60 -18.26 -5.23 -3.78
CA PHE A 60 -18.15 -4.19 -2.76
C PHE A 60 -17.30 -3.03 -3.26
N ILE A 61 -17.76 -1.80 -3.05
CA ILE A 61 -16.95 -0.60 -3.26
C ILE A 61 -15.96 -0.49 -2.10
N SER A 62 -14.67 -0.40 -2.42
CA SER A 62 -13.59 -0.26 -1.44
C SER A 62 -12.69 0.91 -1.82
N ALA A 63 -12.26 1.67 -0.81
CA ALA A 63 -11.24 2.68 -0.97
C ALA A 63 -9.85 2.05 -0.76
N TYR A 64 -8.90 2.36 -1.64
CA TYR A 64 -7.50 1.94 -1.53
C TYR A 64 -6.56 3.13 -1.74
N PRO A 65 -5.44 3.17 -0.99
CA PRO A 65 -4.48 4.26 -1.12
C PRO A 65 -3.60 4.07 -2.37
N VAL A 66 -3.36 5.16 -3.09
CA VAL A 66 -2.47 5.21 -4.24
C VAL A 66 -1.23 6.01 -3.88
N PHE A 67 -0.06 5.39 -4.03
CA PHE A 67 1.22 6.01 -3.72
C PHE A 67 2.02 6.31 -4.99
N ARG A 68 2.81 7.38 -4.94
CA ARG A 68 3.84 7.68 -5.94
C ARG A 68 5.21 7.79 -5.33
N ARG A 69 6.24 7.75 -6.19
CA ARG A 69 7.61 8.04 -5.76
C ARG A 69 7.69 9.42 -5.12
N ALA A 70 8.29 9.46 -3.92
CA ALA A 70 8.71 10.70 -3.28
C ALA A 70 9.95 11.27 -3.97
#